data_AF-A0A6G3SCK3-F1
#
_entry.id   AF-A0A6G3SCK3-F1
#
_cell.length_a   1.000
_cell.length_b   1.000
_cell.length_c   1.000
_cell.angle_alpha   90.00
_cell.angle_beta   90.00
_cell.angle_gamma   90.00
#
_symmetry.space_group_name_H-M   'P 1'
#
loop_
_entity.id
_entity.type
_entity.pdbx_description
1 polymer ?
#
loop_
_entity_poly.entity_id
_entity_poly.type
_entity_poly.pdbx_seq_one_letter_code
_entity_poly.pdbx_strand_id
1 'polypeptide(L)'
;HVGSLAPGRRADLVLVDLSGPHTQPVHDLAATLVHSARSGDVRTTVVDGRVLMRDGRLTTVDVPDVAGELAELLPALVARGHGRRIQEYDT
;
A
#
# COMPACT_ATOMS: atom_id res chain seq x y z
N HIS A 1 -9.55 -6.87 19.16
CA HIS A 1 -8.07 -6.83 19.27
C HIS A 1 -7.48 -7.12 17.89
N VAL A 2 -6.45 -6.40 17.47
CA VAL A 2 -5.81 -6.48 16.13
C VAL A 2 -4.34 -6.91 16.25
N GLY A 3 -3.61 -7.02 15.13
CA GLY A 3 -2.15 -7.22 15.12
C GLY A 3 -1.67 -8.64 15.39
N SER A 4 -2.54 -9.65 15.31
CA SER A 4 -2.18 -11.06 15.50
C SER A 4 -3.23 -11.98 14.91
N LEU A 5 -2.77 -13.05 14.25
CA LEU A 5 -3.62 -14.06 13.64
C LEU A 5 -4.02 -15.11 14.68
N ALA A 6 -5.21 -14.98 15.25
CA ALA A 6 -5.75 -15.93 16.22
C ALA A 6 -7.29 -15.94 16.18
N PRO A 7 -7.96 -17.06 16.53
CA PRO A 7 -9.40 -17.11 16.66
C PRO A 7 -9.96 -16.02 17.59
N GLY A 8 -11.10 -15.44 17.24
CA GLY A 8 -11.73 -14.36 18.01
C GLY A 8 -11.10 -12.97 17.84
N ARG A 9 -10.02 -12.83 17.04
CA ARG A 9 -9.48 -11.52 16.64
C ARG A 9 -10.12 -11.02 15.35
N ARG A 10 -10.06 -9.70 15.12
CA ARG A 10 -10.53 -9.11 13.86
C ARG A 10 -9.68 -9.65 12.71
N ALA A 11 -10.33 -9.91 11.57
CA ALA A 11 -9.66 -10.39 10.37
C ALA A 11 -9.00 -9.21 9.62
N ASP A 12 -7.94 -8.68 10.23
CA ASP A 12 -7.08 -7.62 9.68
C ASP A 12 -5.78 -8.27 9.19
N LEU A 13 -5.69 -8.52 7.88
CA LEU A 13 -4.58 -9.28 7.30
C LEU A 13 -4.31 -8.91 5.84
N VAL A 14 -3.11 -9.26 5.39
CA VAL A 14 -2.67 -9.14 4.00
C VAL A 14 -2.15 -10.47 3.48
N LEU A 15 -2.33 -10.73 2.19
CA LEU A 15 -1.67 -11.81 1.45
C LEU A 15 -0.53 -11.21 0.64
N VAL A 16 0.70 -11.69 0.85
CA VAL A 16 1.93 -11.19 0.21
C VAL A 16 2.48 -12.25 -0.75
N ASP A 17 2.80 -11.85 -1.97
CA ASP A 17 3.41 -12.68 -3.01
C ASP A 17 4.94 -12.58 -2.94
N LEU A 18 5.59 -13.66 -2.53
CA LEU A 18 7.06 -13.72 -2.38
C LEU A 18 7.74 -14.43 -3.56
N SER A 19 7.03 -14.67 -4.68
CA SER A 19 7.61 -15.33 -5.86
C SER A 19 8.51 -14.42 -6.70
N GLY A 20 8.49 -13.11 -6.45
CA GLY A 20 9.29 -12.12 -7.17
C GLY A 20 10.80 -12.31 -7.00
N PRO A 21 11.62 -11.94 -8.00
CA PRO A 21 13.07 -12.13 -7.93
C PRO A 21 13.73 -11.32 -6.81
N HIS A 22 13.14 -10.20 -6.38
CA HIS A 22 13.67 -9.37 -5.28
C HIS A 22 13.42 -9.96 -3.88
N THR A 23 12.55 -10.98 -3.77
CA THR A 23 12.28 -11.70 -2.52
C THR A 23 12.93 -13.09 -2.50
N GLN A 24 13.57 -13.51 -3.58
CA GLN A 24 14.14 -14.85 -3.71
C GLN A 24 15.67 -14.87 -3.55
N PRO A 25 16.23 -15.96 -2.98
CA PRO A 25 15.53 -17.02 -2.24
C PRO A 25 15.00 -16.56 -0.87
N VAL A 26 13.89 -17.15 -0.41
CA VAL A 26 13.34 -16.88 0.93
C VAL A 26 14.03 -17.77 1.96
N HIS A 27 15.08 -17.25 2.60
CA HIS A 27 15.80 -17.96 3.67
C HIS A 27 15.17 -17.77 5.05
N ASP A 28 14.69 -16.56 5.34
CA ASP A 28 13.98 -16.21 6.57
C ASP A 28 12.78 -15.33 6.20
N LEU A 29 11.58 -15.78 6.52
CA LEU A 29 10.35 -15.10 6.12
C LEU A 29 10.23 -13.70 6.75
N ALA A 30 10.62 -13.54 8.02
CA ALA A 30 10.49 -12.27 8.72
C ALA A 30 11.49 -11.24 8.15
N ALA A 31 12.74 -11.64 7.94
CA ALA A 31 13.75 -10.81 7.31
C ALA A 31 13.35 -10.44 5.88
N THR A 32 12.83 -11.38 5.09
CA THR A 32 12.31 -11.10 3.74
C THR A 32 11.17 -10.09 3.78
N LEU A 33 10.21 -10.22 4.71
CA LEU A 33 9.10 -9.28 4.84
C LEU A 33 9.56 -7.88 5.27
N VAL A 34 10.58 -7.77 6.12
CA VAL A 34 11.07 -6.50 6.65
C VAL A 34 12.01 -5.79 5.68
N HIS A 35 12.87 -6.54 4.96
CA HIS A 35 13.97 -5.96 4.19
C HIS A 35 13.81 -6.06 2.67
N SER A 36 13.01 -6.99 2.17
CA SER A 36 12.92 -7.27 0.73
C SER A 36 11.55 -6.96 0.15
N ALA A 37 10.48 -7.35 0.85
CA ALA A 37 9.11 -7.15 0.38
C ALA A 37 8.75 -5.67 0.22
N ARG A 38 7.89 -5.39 -0.75
CA ARG A 38 7.41 -4.05 -1.12
C ARG A 38 5.90 -4.00 -1.10
N SER A 39 5.33 -2.79 -1.12
CA SER A 39 3.87 -2.61 -1.19
C SER A 39 3.25 -3.30 -2.41
N GLY A 40 3.96 -3.34 -3.54
CA GLY A 40 3.50 -4.04 -4.76
C GLY A 40 3.39 -5.55 -4.64
N ASP A 41 3.99 -6.17 -3.61
CA ASP A 41 3.91 -7.61 -3.37
C ASP A 41 2.61 -8.00 -2.64
N VAL A 42 1.88 -7.03 -2.07
CA VAL A 42 0.59 -7.29 -1.43
C VAL A 42 -0.48 -7.56 -2.49
N ARG A 43 -1.08 -8.76 -2.47
CA ARG A 43 -2.13 -9.17 -3.42
C ARG A 43 -3.53 -8.95 -2.88
N THR A 44 -3.75 -9.16 -1.60
CA THR A 44 -5.08 -9.02 -0.99
C THR A 44 -4.96 -8.34 0.35
N THR A 45 -5.88 -7.44 0.64
CA THR A 45 -5.99 -6.75 1.93
C THR A 45 -7.39 -6.95 2.47
N VAL A 46 -7.47 -7.44 3.71
CA VAL A 46 -8.72 -7.66 4.45
C VAL A 46 -8.67 -6.82 5.71
N VAL A 47 -9.74 -6.06 5.96
CA VAL A 47 -9.92 -5.26 7.17
C VAL A 47 -11.27 -5.59 7.76
N ASP A 48 -11.28 -6.03 9.01
CA ASP A 48 -12.46 -6.49 9.74
C ASP A 48 -13.30 -7.52 8.97
N GLY A 49 -12.62 -8.42 8.25
CA GLY A 49 -13.27 -9.43 7.40
C GLY A 49 -13.76 -8.93 6.04
N ARG A 50 -13.68 -7.63 5.77
CA ARG A 50 -14.01 -7.05 4.45
C ARG A 50 -12.77 -7.01 3.56
N VAL A 51 -12.89 -7.59 2.37
CA VAL A 51 -11.83 -7.51 1.34
C VAL A 51 -11.84 -6.10 0.73
N LEU A 52 -10.77 -5.34 0.93
CA LEU A 52 -10.57 -3.99 0.37
C LEU A 52 -9.73 -4.00 -0.92
N MET A 53 -8.91 -5.03 -1.09
CA MET A 53 -8.14 -5.28 -2.30
C MET A 53 -8.10 -6.78 -2.57
N ARG A 54 -8.27 -7.19 -3.82
CA ARG A 54 -8.17 -8.59 -4.28
C ARG A 54 -7.32 -8.65 -5.54
N ASP A 55 -6.33 -9.53 -5.55
CA ASP A 55 -5.38 -9.74 -6.65
C ASP A 55 -4.77 -8.43 -7.18
N GLY A 56 -4.41 -7.52 -6.27
CA GLY A 56 -3.83 -6.21 -6.57
C GLY A 56 -4.84 -5.16 -7.07
N ARG A 57 -6.15 -5.45 -7.05
CA ARG A 57 -7.21 -4.51 -7.46
C ARG A 57 -8.03 -4.07 -6.26
N LEU A 58 -8.14 -2.75 -6.05
CA LEU A 58 -9.01 -2.20 -5.00
C LEU A 58 -10.48 -2.53 -5.30
N THR A 59 -11.23 -2.90 -4.26
CA THR A 59 -12.65 -3.28 -4.37
C THR A 59 -13.59 -2.22 -3.78
N THR A 60 -13.03 -1.21 -3.12
CA THR A 60 -13.78 -0.18 -2.38
C THR A 60 -13.46 1.24 -2.81
N VAL A 61 -12.53 1.42 -3.75
CA VAL A 61 -12.08 2.73 -4.25
C VAL A 61 -11.98 2.64 -5.76
N ASP A 62 -12.58 3.60 -6.45
CA ASP A 62 -12.35 3.84 -7.87
C ASP A 62 -11.13 4.76 -8.00
N VAL A 63 -9.99 4.19 -8.40
CA VAL A 63 -8.72 4.92 -8.47
C VAL A 63 -8.76 6.04 -9.53
N PRO A 64 -9.27 5.80 -10.77
CA PRO A 64 -9.49 6.86 -11.74
C PRO A 64 -10.33 8.03 -11.20
N ASP A 65 -11.44 7.75 -10.52
CA ASP A 65 -12.33 8.78 -9.97
C ASP A 65 -11.62 9.64 -8.91
N VAL A 66 -10.95 9.00 -7.95
CA VAL A 66 -10.17 9.70 -6.91
C VAL A 66 -9.02 10.50 -7.51
N ALA A 67 -8.36 9.98 -8.55
CA ALA A 67 -7.31 10.73 -9.24
C ALA A 67 -7.87 11.95 -9.99
N GLY A 68 -9.08 11.86 -10.54
CA GLY A 68 -9.82 12.97 -11.12
C GLY A 68 -10.12 14.06 -10.09
N GLU A 69 -10.68 13.69 -8.94
CA GLU A 69 -10.93 14.61 -7.84
C GLU A 69 -9.64 15.31 -7.37
N LEU A 70 -8.54 14.56 -7.23
CA LEU A 70 -7.24 15.12 -6.89
C LEU A 70 -6.78 16.15 -7.92
N ALA A 71 -6.95 15.89 -9.22
CA ALA A 71 -6.52 16.79 -10.28
C ALA A 71 -7.26 18.14 -10.21
N GLU A 72 -8.54 18.13 -9.84
CA GLU A 72 -9.33 19.36 -9.64
C GLU A 72 -8.88 20.16 -8.41
N LEU A 73 -8.50 19.47 -7.33
CA LEU A 73 -8.05 20.09 -6.07
C LEU A 73 -6.59 20.54 -6.11
N LEU A 74 -5.78 19.98 -7.00
CA LEU A 74 -4.33 20.18 -7.04
C LEU A 74 -3.90 21.66 -7.13
N PRO A 75 -4.52 22.53 -7.96
CA PRO A 75 -4.13 23.94 -8.03
C PRO A 75 -4.26 24.67 -6.69
N ALA A 76 -5.33 24.39 -5.94
CA ALA A 76 -5.55 24.99 -4.62
C ALA A 76 -4.55 24.45 -3.58
N LEU A 77 -4.20 23.16 -3.65
CA LEU A 77 -3.20 22.55 -2.79
C LEU A 77 -1.79 23.13 -3.05
N VAL A 78 -1.41 23.27 -4.32
CA VAL A 78 -0.12 23.84 -4.72
C VAL A 78 -0.03 25.32 -4.31
N ALA A 79 -1.10 26.10 -4.48
CA ALA A 79 -1.13 27.50 -4.06
C ALA A 79 -0.99 27.69 -2.54
N ARG A 80 -1.42 26.69 -1.74
CA ARG A 80 -1.23 26.65 -0.28
C ARG A 80 0.18 26.22 0.13
N GLY A 81 0.95 25.63 -0.79
CA GLY A 81 2.34 25.24 -0.58
C GLY A 81 3.22 26.47 -0.33
N HIS A 82 3.43 26.80 0.94
CA HIS A 82 4.34 27.86 1.39
C HIS A 82 5.75 27.69 0.84
N GLY A 83 6.08 28.36 -0.28
CA GLY A 83 7.37 29.00 -0.59
C GLY A 83 8.69 28.23 -0.39
N ARG A 84 8.67 26.93 -0.11
CA ARG A 84 9.86 26.11 0.12
C ARG A 84 9.87 24.99 -0.91
N ARG A 85 10.60 25.23 -2.00
CA ARG A 85 11.08 24.15 -2.90
C ARG A 85 11.78 23.12 -2.02
N ILE A 86 11.19 21.94 -1.89
CA ILE A 86 11.86 20.79 -1.30
C ILE A 86 12.68 20.18 -2.43
N GLN A 87 13.95 20.60 -2.50
CA GLN A 87 15.01 20.18 -3.42
C GLN A 87 14.86 20.58 -4.90
N GLU A 88 15.89 21.29 -5.38
CA GLU A 88 16.25 21.39 -6.79
C GLU A 88 17.23 20.25 -7.06
N TYR A 89 16.90 19.35 -7.99
CA TYR A 89 17.88 18.42 -8.54
C TYR A 89 18.42 19.05 -9.82
N ASP A 90 19.67 19.49 -9.77
CA ASP A 90 20.42 19.79 -10.99
C ASP A 90 20.70 18.47 -11.72
N THR A 91 20.35 18.42 -13.00
CA THR A 91 20.72 17.33 -13.92
C THR A 91 21.93 17.76 -14.73
#